data_AF-A0A9Q8P8M8-F1
#
_entry.id   AF-A0A9Q8P8M8-F1
#
_cell.length_a   1.000
_cell.length_b   1.000
_cell.length_c   1.000
_cell.angle_alpha   90.00
_cell.angle_beta   90.00
_cell.angle_gamma   90.00
#
_symmetry.space_group_name_H-M   'P 1'
#
loop_
_entity.id
_entity.type
_entity.pdbx_description
1 polymer ?
#
loop_
_entity_poly.entity_id
_entity_poly.type
_entity_poly.pdbx_seq_one_letter_code
_entity_poly.pdbx_strand_id
1 'polypeptide(L)'
;MLTSGVVAVTLSKLPIVASFDPLHHIGGNGPWFSAPNVFNIDAEPPTGCVVDQVAFVSRHGSRYPDPGAYNEWTATSAKSHAANFTTTSSELNFLKTWQPILRHPELELSQLSLGGYKELYEMGVEYRYRYPSLYVENDPFVLWANWYNRYLFRVIDSARLFARGYLGPNATDVGTVYVVNASDSRAVANSLAPSDLCPNYQNSGGGEHATIWANTYLPPVVDRIDSLLHGLEFNTSDVSIFPYLCGFETQILGRRSPWCDVFTEEEILFYEYAQDIRYWYGTGLGTELEKNMMLPFLTSLVQRFVDGPNATYSRANNSTRFKPNPLIAVLSNDGQINQLAAAIGVFDGQPDLPATNVLQNRTFRASNFDTMRGTIGFERLSRGLSSAKEGTFLRVKLNDAVYPVVGCDQGPGRSCALRSYREIVERKSAALGDFEVACGIGNSSVAPVGSKNIRVPTFD
;
A
#
# COMPACT_ATOMS: atom_id res chain seq x y z
N MET A 1 57.31 2.99 -31.23
CA MET A 1 56.41 2.22 -30.34
C MET A 1 56.07 3.10 -29.16
N LEU A 2 54.91 3.76 -29.20
CA LEU A 2 54.42 4.65 -28.14
C LEU A 2 53.46 3.85 -27.25
N THR A 3 53.84 3.61 -26.01
CA THR A 3 53.01 2.97 -24.98
C THR A 3 52.18 4.04 -24.28
N SER A 4 50.89 4.13 -24.60
CA SER A 4 49.92 4.92 -23.84
C SER A 4 49.49 4.16 -22.58
N GLY A 5 49.90 4.64 -21.42
CA GLY A 5 49.36 4.21 -20.13
C GLY A 5 48.03 4.89 -19.87
N VAL A 6 46.94 4.12 -19.79
CA VAL A 6 45.63 4.61 -19.35
C VAL A 6 45.60 4.52 -17.82
N VAL A 7 45.59 5.68 -17.16
CA VAL A 7 45.34 5.81 -15.72
C VAL A 7 43.82 5.68 -15.51
N ALA A 8 43.39 4.60 -14.86
CA ALA A 8 42.01 4.45 -14.42
C ALA A 8 41.76 5.36 -13.22
N VAL A 9 41.05 6.47 -13.45
CA VAL A 9 40.53 7.32 -12.38
C VAL A 9 39.28 6.64 -11.82
N THR A 10 39.40 6.01 -10.66
CA THR A 10 38.25 5.57 -9.87
C THR A 10 37.56 6.80 -9.30
N LEU A 11 36.46 7.22 -9.94
CA LEU A 11 35.51 8.18 -9.37
C LEU A 11 34.85 7.54 -8.14
N SER A 12 35.36 7.86 -6.95
CA SER A 12 34.66 7.65 -5.70
C SER A 12 33.36 8.45 -5.74
N LYS A 13 32.22 7.77 -5.88
CA LYS A 13 30.89 8.36 -5.67
C LYS A 13 30.84 8.85 -4.22
N LEU A 14 30.99 10.15 -4.02
CA LEU A 14 30.58 10.79 -2.77
C LEU A 14 29.08 10.51 -2.58
N PRO A 15 28.63 10.19 -1.36
CA PRO A 15 27.22 9.97 -1.11
C PRO A 15 26.50 11.31 -1.31
N ILE A 16 25.67 11.38 -2.35
CA ILE A 16 24.67 12.44 -2.48
C ILE A 16 23.75 12.25 -1.27
N VAL A 17 23.79 13.17 -0.32
CA VAL A 17 22.74 13.27 0.70
C VAL A 17 21.46 13.51 -0.09
N ALA A 18 20.56 12.54 -0.11
CA ALA A 18 19.29 12.69 -0.79
C ALA A 18 18.57 13.91 -0.21
N SER A 19 18.17 14.86 -1.06
CA SER A 19 17.36 16.00 -0.65
C SER A 19 16.07 15.49 -0.02
N PHE A 20 15.63 16.14 1.06
CA PHE A 20 14.31 15.86 1.65
C PHE A 20 13.22 16.10 0.59
N ASP A 21 12.30 15.15 0.45
CA ASP A 21 11.12 15.29 -0.40
C ASP A 21 9.86 15.04 0.43
N PRO A 22 9.02 16.08 0.68
CA PRO A 22 7.77 15.92 1.40
C PRO A 22 6.87 14.81 0.88
N LEU A 23 6.92 14.52 -0.43
CA LEU A 23 6.09 13.48 -1.06
C LEU A 23 6.41 12.08 -0.53
N HIS A 24 7.61 11.87 0.01
CA HIS A 24 8.01 10.61 0.66
C HIS A 24 7.54 10.48 2.12
N HIS A 25 6.92 11.52 2.68
CA HIS A 25 6.63 11.64 4.11
C HIS A 25 5.17 11.98 4.43
N ILE A 26 4.27 11.94 3.43
CA ILE A 26 2.85 12.28 3.59
C ILE A 26 1.93 11.05 3.63
N GLY A 27 2.46 9.90 4.06
CA GLY A 27 1.71 8.65 4.25
C GLY A 27 0.95 8.23 3.01
N GLY A 28 -0.32 7.84 3.20
CA GLY A 28 -1.19 7.39 2.11
C GLY A 28 -1.70 8.49 1.16
N ASN A 29 -1.19 9.71 1.27
CA ASN A 29 -1.60 10.83 0.42
C ASN A 29 -0.60 11.18 -0.67
N GLY A 30 0.62 10.63 -0.59
CA GLY A 30 1.67 10.84 -1.57
C GLY A 30 1.62 9.85 -2.74
N PRO A 31 2.21 10.23 -3.89
CA PRO A 31 2.48 9.29 -4.97
C PRO A 31 3.42 8.17 -4.51
N TRP A 32 3.50 7.10 -5.30
CA TRP A 32 4.39 5.99 -4.98
C TRP A 32 5.87 6.39 -5.06
N PHE A 33 6.68 5.86 -4.14
CA PHE A 33 8.13 5.85 -4.21
C PHE A 33 8.68 4.53 -3.68
N SER A 34 9.90 4.17 -4.09
CA SER A 34 10.59 3.00 -3.53
C SER A 34 10.97 3.28 -2.08
N ALA A 35 10.56 2.41 -1.17
CA ALA A 35 10.80 2.61 0.25
C ALA A 35 12.32 2.60 0.57
N PRO A 36 12.73 3.32 1.61
CA PRO A 36 14.12 3.28 2.05
C PRO A 36 14.52 1.87 2.48
N ASN A 37 15.77 1.49 2.20
CA ASN A 37 16.32 0.22 2.64
C ASN A 37 16.69 0.24 4.14
N VAL A 38 15.67 0.32 5.00
CA VAL A 38 15.80 0.50 6.45
C VAL A 38 16.55 -0.66 7.15
N PHE A 39 16.63 -1.83 6.52
CA PHE A 39 17.34 -3.00 7.04
C PHE A 39 18.68 -3.28 6.34
N ASN A 40 19.07 -2.46 5.37
CA ASN A 40 20.28 -2.64 4.55
C ASN A 40 20.36 -4.05 3.91
N ILE A 41 19.26 -4.50 3.31
CA ILE A 41 19.14 -5.80 2.62
C ILE A 41 18.98 -5.55 1.12
N ASP A 42 19.73 -6.28 0.30
CA ASP A 42 19.58 -6.22 -1.15
C ASP A 42 18.19 -6.72 -1.59
N ALA A 43 17.53 -5.95 -2.46
CA ALA A 43 16.24 -6.31 -3.03
C ALA A 43 16.37 -7.43 -4.08
N GLU A 44 17.55 -7.60 -4.69
CA GLU A 44 17.80 -8.65 -5.67
C GLU A 44 17.77 -10.05 -5.04
N PRO A 45 17.34 -11.09 -5.76
CA PRO A 45 17.40 -12.46 -5.27
C PRO A 45 18.83 -12.85 -4.85
N PRO A 46 19.05 -13.42 -3.64
CA PRO A 46 20.38 -13.82 -3.20
C PRO A 46 21.05 -14.82 -4.14
N THR A 47 22.38 -14.85 -4.17
CA THR A 47 23.14 -15.79 -5.01
C THR A 47 22.71 -17.24 -4.80
N GLY A 48 22.35 -17.92 -5.90
CA GLY A 48 21.88 -19.30 -5.88
C GLY A 48 20.41 -19.48 -5.48
N CYS A 49 19.65 -18.39 -5.35
CA CYS A 49 18.19 -18.40 -5.27
C CYS A 49 17.58 -17.99 -6.61
N VAL A 50 16.45 -18.61 -6.95
CA VAL A 50 15.58 -18.18 -8.05
C VAL A 50 14.22 -17.81 -7.48
N VAL A 51 13.62 -16.72 -7.96
CA VAL A 51 12.22 -16.39 -7.67
C VAL A 51 11.34 -17.19 -8.63
N ASP A 52 10.64 -18.20 -8.11
CA ASP A 52 9.79 -19.08 -8.93
C ASP A 52 8.29 -18.78 -8.83
N GLN A 53 7.90 -17.90 -7.90
CA GLN A 53 6.53 -17.44 -7.70
C GLN A 53 6.53 -16.08 -7.00
N VAL A 54 5.60 -15.20 -7.38
CA VAL A 54 5.45 -13.86 -6.80
C VAL A 54 3.97 -13.58 -6.53
N ALA A 55 3.70 -12.84 -5.46
CA ALA A 55 2.42 -12.19 -5.27
C ALA A 55 2.64 -10.73 -4.90
N PHE A 56 1.73 -9.86 -5.33
CA PHE A 56 1.63 -8.53 -4.76
C PHE A 56 0.19 -8.22 -4.39
N VAL A 57 0.04 -7.46 -3.31
CA VAL A 57 -1.19 -6.76 -2.98
C VAL A 57 -0.87 -5.28 -3.05
N SER A 58 -1.47 -4.59 -4.02
CA SER A 58 -1.26 -3.17 -4.23
C SER A 58 -2.54 -2.40 -3.98
N ARG A 59 -2.41 -1.23 -3.36
CA ARG A 59 -3.44 -0.20 -3.38
C ARG A 59 -3.73 0.20 -4.82
N HIS A 60 -4.91 0.75 -5.07
CA HIS A 60 -5.14 1.52 -6.28
C HIS A 60 -4.07 2.62 -6.47
N GLY A 61 -3.86 3.04 -7.72
CA GLY A 61 -2.99 4.16 -8.03
C GLY A 61 -3.50 5.50 -7.52
N SER A 62 -2.72 6.54 -7.78
CA SER A 62 -3.07 7.94 -7.51
C SER A 62 -4.45 8.29 -8.07
N ARG A 63 -5.20 9.08 -7.31
CA ARG A 63 -6.64 9.32 -7.52
C ARG A 63 -7.02 10.76 -7.27
N TYR A 64 -8.17 11.17 -7.75
CA TYR A 64 -8.82 12.40 -7.31
C TYR A 64 -9.35 12.26 -5.86
N PRO A 65 -9.54 13.38 -5.15
CA PRO A 65 -10.04 13.35 -3.77
C PRO A 65 -11.44 12.74 -3.68
N ASP A 66 -11.80 12.29 -2.48
CA ASP A 66 -13.18 11.95 -2.17
C ASP A 66 -14.01 13.24 -2.02
N PRO A 67 -15.36 13.19 -2.14
CA PRO A 67 -16.19 14.39 -2.08
C PRO A 67 -15.99 15.24 -0.82
N GLY A 68 -15.78 14.60 0.33
CA GLY A 68 -15.50 15.30 1.60
C GLY A 68 -14.20 16.11 1.55
N ALA A 69 -13.10 15.50 1.11
CA ALA A 69 -11.82 16.17 0.95
C ALA A 69 -11.90 17.31 -0.08
N TYR A 70 -12.63 17.13 -1.18
CA TYR A 70 -12.83 18.22 -2.15
C TYR A 70 -13.63 19.41 -1.57
N ASN A 71 -14.58 19.15 -0.67
CA ASN A 71 -15.28 20.22 0.05
C ASN A 71 -14.31 21.01 0.93
N GLU A 72 -13.35 20.36 1.57
CA GLU A 72 -12.28 21.04 2.33
C GLU A 72 -11.44 21.93 1.40
N TRP A 73 -11.07 21.44 0.21
CA TRP A 73 -10.26 22.20 -0.75
C TRP A 73 -10.98 23.46 -1.24
N THR A 74 -12.26 23.32 -1.59
CA THR A 74 -13.10 24.46 -2.00
C THR A 74 -13.30 25.46 -0.88
N ALA A 75 -13.45 25.00 0.37
CA ALA A 75 -13.52 25.87 1.54
C ALA A 75 -12.22 26.66 1.77
N THR A 76 -11.06 26.02 1.68
CA THR A 76 -9.74 26.68 1.79
C THR A 76 -9.55 27.75 0.72
N SER A 77 -9.95 27.47 -0.53
CA SER A 77 -9.87 28.45 -1.62
C SER A 77 -10.82 29.62 -1.41
N ALA A 78 -12.07 29.36 -1.04
CA ALA A 78 -13.06 30.40 -0.76
C ALA A 78 -12.63 31.31 0.39
N LYS A 79 -12.07 30.73 1.47
CA LYS A 79 -11.53 31.49 2.61
C LYS A 79 -10.39 32.41 2.18
N SER A 80 -9.44 31.90 1.39
CA SER A 80 -8.29 32.68 0.92
C SER A 80 -8.70 33.83 -0.03
N HIS A 81 -9.68 33.59 -0.92
CA HIS A 81 -10.16 34.62 -1.86
C HIS A 81 -11.10 35.65 -1.25
N ALA A 82 -11.78 35.32 -0.14
CA ALA A 82 -12.60 36.28 0.60
C ALA A 82 -11.76 37.25 1.45
N ALA A 83 -10.52 36.88 1.77
CA ALA A 83 -9.61 37.67 2.59
C ALA A 83 -8.85 38.72 1.76
N ASN A 84 -8.72 39.93 2.29
CA ASN A 84 -7.78 40.92 1.79
C ASN A 84 -6.48 40.80 2.61
N PHE A 85 -5.53 40.00 2.14
CA PHE A 85 -4.33 39.67 2.89
C PHE A 85 -3.01 40.00 2.17
N THR A 86 -1.97 40.18 2.96
CA THR A 86 -0.57 40.24 2.52
C THR A 86 0.23 39.13 3.21
N THR A 87 1.37 38.75 2.63
CA THR A 87 2.26 37.75 3.21
C THR A 87 3.72 38.21 3.16
N THR A 88 4.49 37.81 4.17
CA THR A 88 5.94 38.02 4.24
C THR A 88 6.74 36.86 3.66
N SER A 89 6.07 35.75 3.28
CA SER A 89 6.67 34.54 2.71
C SER A 89 6.29 34.39 1.23
N SER A 90 7.28 34.13 0.37
CA SER A 90 7.06 33.89 -1.05
C SER A 90 6.20 32.65 -1.31
N GLU A 91 6.34 31.65 -0.44
CA GLU A 91 5.73 30.32 -0.51
C GLU A 91 4.21 30.39 -0.32
N LEU A 92 3.68 31.47 0.27
CA LEU A 92 2.24 31.67 0.48
C LEU A 92 1.58 32.59 -0.56
N ASN A 93 2.34 33.18 -1.48
CA ASN A 93 1.77 34.12 -2.48
C ASN A 93 0.74 33.47 -3.40
N PHE A 94 0.88 32.16 -3.67
CA PHE A 94 -0.03 31.43 -4.56
C PHE A 94 -1.47 31.39 -4.02
N LEU A 95 -1.68 31.51 -2.71
CA LEU A 95 -3.00 31.49 -2.05
C LEU A 95 -3.97 32.54 -2.61
N LYS A 96 -3.47 33.66 -3.15
CA LYS A 96 -4.28 34.73 -3.76
C LYS A 96 -4.99 34.30 -5.05
N THR A 97 -4.48 33.25 -5.69
CA THR A 97 -4.94 32.76 -7.00
C THR A 97 -5.27 31.27 -6.98
N TRP A 98 -5.09 30.61 -5.84
CA TRP A 98 -5.18 29.16 -5.75
C TRP A 98 -6.64 28.72 -5.81
N GLN A 99 -6.91 27.79 -6.72
CA GLN A 99 -8.21 27.15 -6.90
C GLN A 99 -8.01 25.63 -6.88
N PRO A 100 -8.99 24.85 -6.41
CA PRO A 100 -8.96 23.40 -6.53
C PRO A 100 -8.77 22.99 -8.00
N ILE A 101 -7.86 22.06 -8.25
CA ILE A 101 -7.38 21.77 -9.61
C ILE A 101 -8.33 20.92 -10.47
N LEU A 102 -9.45 20.46 -9.90
CA LEU A 102 -10.41 19.60 -10.59
C LEU A 102 -11.21 20.43 -11.59
N ARG A 103 -11.32 19.92 -12.82
CA ARG A 103 -12.03 20.61 -13.91
C ARG A 103 -13.47 20.11 -14.05
N HIS A 104 -13.67 18.83 -13.75
CA HIS A 104 -14.95 18.13 -13.87
C HIS A 104 -15.16 17.28 -12.61
N PRO A 105 -15.29 17.90 -11.42
CA PRO A 105 -15.41 17.17 -10.16
C PRO A 105 -16.53 16.13 -10.17
N GLU A 106 -17.62 16.38 -10.90
CA GLU A 106 -18.73 15.44 -11.09
C GLU A 106 -18.34 14.12 -11.79
N LEU A 107 -17.24 14.10 -12.55
CA LEU A 107 -16.70 12.93 -13.24
C LEU A 107 -15.41 12.40 -12.58
N GLU A 108 -14.63 13.28 -11.96
CA GLU A 108 -13.29 12.99 -11.48
C GLU A 108 -13.26 12.42 -10.06
N LEU A 109 -14.13 12.91 -9.16
CA LEU A 109 -14.05 12.58 -7.73
C LEU A 109 -13.99 11.08 -7.46
N SER A 110 -13.07 10.68 -6.58
CA SER A 110 -12.80 9.29 -6.19
C SER A 110 -12.32 8.34 -7.30
N GLN A 111 -12.17 8.79 -8.56
CA GLN A 111 -11.61 7.99 -9.66
C GLN A 111 -10.09 8.13 -9.70
N LEU A 112 -9.42 7.23 -10.42
CA LEU A 112 -7.98 7.34 -10.69
C LEU A 112 -7.66 8.62 -11.47
N SER A 113 -6.52 9.22 -11.14
CA SER A 113 -5.96 10.38 -11.85
C SER A 113 -5.00 9.95 -12.95
N LEU A 114 -4.50 10.92 -13.73
CA LEU A 114 -3.42 10.68 -14.69
C LEU A 114 -2.14 10.16 -14.01
N GLY A 115 -1.83 10.63 -12.81
CA GLY A 115 -0.74 10.09 -12.00
C GLY A 115 -0.92 8.59 -11.73
N GLY A 116 -2.14 8.17 -11.36
CA GLY A 116 -2.45 6.76 -11.16
C GLY A 116 -2.33 5.94 -12.43
N TYR A 117 -2.76 6.48 -13.58
CA TYR A 117 -2.62 5.81 -14.87
C TYR A 117 -1.16 5.50 -15.20
N LYS A 118 -0.29 6.49 -15.00
CA LYS A 118 1.15 6.36 -15.18
C LYS A 118 1.74 5.31 -14.22
N GLU A 119 1.50 5.46 -12.92
CA GLU A 119 2.03 4.57 -11.88
C GLU A 119 1.70 3.09 -12.15
N LEU A 120 0.46 2.80 -12.53
CA LEU A 120 -0.02 1.42 -12.69
C LEU A 120 0.44 0.78 -13.99
N TYR A 121 0.51 1.55 -15.07
CA TYR A 121 1.08 1.07 -16.33
C TYR A 121 2.58 0.78 -16.16
N GLU A 122 3.32 1.71 -15.54
CA GLU A 122 4.74 1.55 -15.24
C GLU A 122 4.98 0.34 -14.32
N MET A 123 4.17 0.17 -13.28
CA MET A 123 4.22 -1.01 -12.42
C MET A 123 4.11 -2.32 -13.21
N GLY A 124 3.21 -2.39 -14.20
CA GLY A 124 3.09 -3.55 -15.08
C GLY A 124 4.39 -3.83 -15.84
N VAL A 125 4.99 -2.81 -16.44
CA VAL A 125 6.26 -2.92 -17.16
C VAL A 125 7.40 -3.35 -16.22
N GLU A 126 7.50 -2.74 -15.04
CA GLU A 126 8.53 -3.05 -14.04
C GLU A 126 8.46 -4.51 -13.57
N TYR A 127 7.26 -5.03 -13.30
CA TYR A 127 7.10 -6.44 -12.92
C TYR A 127 7.49 -7.39 -14.07
N ARG A 128 7.26 -7.01 -15.33
CA ARG A 128 7.70 -7.80 -16.49
C ARG A 128 9.22 -7.83 -16.59
N TYR A 129 9.90 -6.71 -16.35
CA TYR A 129 11.37 -6.64 -16.33
C TYR A 129 11.98 -7.38 -15.14
N ARG A 130 11.38 -7.26 -13.97
CA ARG A 130 11.89 -7.84 -12.72
C ARG A 130 11.75 -9.36 -12.67
N TYR A 131 10.66 -9.90 -13.23
CA TYR A 131 10.36 -11.32 -13.21
C TYR A 131 10.06 -11.89 -14.60
N PRO A 132 11.03 -11.83 -15.54
CA PRO A 132 10.78 -12.12 -16.95
C PRO A 132 10.33 -13.58 -17.19
N SER A 133 10.71 -14.51 -16.31
CA SER A 133 10.37 -15.92 -16.39
C SER A 133 8.95 -16.26 -15.91
N LEU A 134 8.21 -15.33 -15.32
CA LEU A 134 6.89 -15.60 -14.73
C LEU A 134 5.71 -15.39 -15.70
N TYR A 135 5.98 -14.95 -16.93
CA TYR A 135 4.97 -14.82 -17.97
C TYR A 135 5.52 -15.22 -19.35
N VAL A 136 4.73 -16.03 -20.05
CA VAL A 136 4.95 -16.41 -21.44
C VAL A 136 4.01 -15.57 -22.29
N GLU A 137 4.52 -14.99 -23.38
CA GLU A 137 3.76 -14.06 -24.20
C GLU A 137 2.48 -14.68 -24.75
N ASN A 138 1.36 -13.98 -24.55
CA ASN A 138 -0.01 -14.35 -24.93
C ASN A 138 -0.64 -15.52 -24.16
N ASP A 139 -0.02 -16.00 -23.08
CA ASP A 139 -0.71 -16.90 -22.16
C ASP A 139 -1.87 -16.16 -21.47
N PRO A 140 -3.01 -16.83 -21.21
CA PRO A 140 -4.07 -16.23 -20.40
C PRO A 140 -3.55 -15.80 -19.03
N PHE A 141 -3.79 -14.54 -18.66
CA PHE A 141 -3.33 -13.97 -17.41
C PHE A 141 -4.49 -13.49 -16.54
N VAL A 142 -4.50 -13.98 -15.31
CA VAL A 142 -5.52 -13.64 -14.33
C VAL A 142 -5.00 -12.68 -13.27
N LEU A 143 -5.78 -11.66 -12.93
CA LEU A 143 -5.55 -10.75 -11.82
C LEU A 143 -6.85 -10.46 -11.07
N TRP A 144 -6.75 -9.98 -9.83
CA TRP A 144 -7.92 -9.77 -8.97
C TRP A 144 -8.01 -8.33 -8.50
N ALA A 145 -9.23 -7.79 -8.44
CA ALA A 145 -9.50 -6.45 -7.99
C ALA A 145 -10.67 -6.44 -7.02
N ASN A 146 -10.51 -5.76 -5.87
CA ASN A 146 -11.61 -5.52 -4.95
C ASN A 146 -12.64 -4.56 -5.55
N TRP A 147 -13.92 -4.81 -5.33
CA TRP A 147 -15.00 -3.92 -5.72
C TRP A 147 -15.95 -3.70 -4.56
N TYR A 148 -15.67 -2.64 -3.80
CA TYR A 148 -16.39 -2.31 -2.57
C TYR A 148 -17.57 -1.34 -2.79
N ASN A 149 -17.63 -0.67 -3.95
CA ASN A 149 -18.71 0.26 -4.27
C ASN A 149 -19.05 0.19 -5.77
N ARG A 150 -20.33 0.00 -6.07
CA ARG A 150 -20.83 -0.21 -7.45
C ARG A 150 -20.56 0.93 -8.44
N TYR A 151 -20.19 2.11 -7.96
CA TYR A 151 -19.94 3.32 -8.76
C TYR A 151 -18.46 3.74 -8.78
N LEU A 152 -17.58 3.05 -8.04
CA LEU A 152 -16.17 3.41 -7.90
C LEU A 152 -15.29 2.32 -8.52
N PHE A 153 -14.60 2.69 -9.59
CA PHE A 153 -13.83 1.74 -10.40
C PHE A 153 -12.32 1.84 -10.19
N ARG A 154 -11.84 2.75 -9.33
CA ARG A 154 -10.39 3.00 -9.18
C ARG A 154 -9.54 1.75 -8.95
N VAL A 155 -10.01 0.76 -8.18
CA VAL A 155 -9.28 -0.50 -7.95
C VAL A 155 -9.33 -1.41 -9.18
N ILE A 156 -10.48 -1.51 -9.85
CA ILE A 156 -10.66 -2.28 -11.09
C ILE A 156 -9.84 -1.69 -12.22
N ASP A 157 -9.87 -0.37 -12.39
CA ASP A 157 -9.08 0.33 -13.40
C ASP A 157 -7.59 0.25 -13.09
N SER A 158 -7.21 0.18 -11.81
CA SER A 158 -5.82 -0.11 -11.43
C SER A 158 -5.35 -1.45 -11.97
N ALA A 159 -6.17 -2.48 -11.81
CA ALA A 159 -5.89 -3.81 -12.36
C ALA A 159 -5.80 -3.77 -13.89
N ARG A 160 -6.73 -3.08 -14.57
CA ARG A 160 -6.72 -2.94 -16.04
C ARG A 160 -5.45 -2.24 -16.54
N LEU A 161 -5.00 -1.18 -15.87
CA LEU A 161 -3.80 -0.42 -16.24
C LEU A 161 -2.53 -1.23 -16.00
N PHE A 162 -2.44 -1.94 -14.87
CA PHE A 162 -1.37 -2.91 -14.63
C PHE A 162 -1.32 -3.96 -15.74
N ALA A 163 -2.46 -4.56 -16.10
CA ALA A 163 -2.53 -5.57 -17.14
C ALA A 163 -2.05 -5.03 -18.50
N ARG A 164 -2.38 -3.78 -18.85
CA ARG A 164 -1.87 -3.13 -20.08
C ARG A 164 -0.36 -2.94 -20.08
N GLY A 165 0.24 -2.61 -18.95
CA GLY A 165 1.70 -2.50 -18.82
C GLY A 165 2.40 -3.87 -18.85
N TYR A 166 1.81 -4.87 -18.18
CA TYR A 166 2.41 -6.20 -18.01
C TYR A 166 2.24 -7.11 -19.23
N LEU A 167 1.05 -7.10 -19.86
CA LEU A 167 0.69 -7.99 -20.99
C LEU A 167 0.84 -7.31 -22.35
N GLY A 168 1.00 -5.98 -22.38
CA GLY A 168 1.11 -5.21 -23.62
C GLY A 168 -0.21 -5.05 -24.38
N PRO A 169 -0.16 -4.84 -25.71
CA PRO A 169 -1.34 -4.52 -26.53
C PRO A 169 -2.49 -5.54 -26.44
N ASN A 170 -2.18 -6.82 -26.24
CA ASN A 170 -3.16 -7.90 -26.19
C ASN A 170 -3.82 -8.08 -24.81
N ALA A 171 -3.59 -7.15 -23.86
CA ALA A 171 -4.13 -7.24 -22.49
C ALA A 171 -5.65 -7.42 -22.43
N THR A 172 -6.40 -6.90 -23.40
CA THR A 172 -7.87 -7.06 -23.49
C THR A 172 -8.28 -8.48 -23.90
N ASP A 173 -7.45 -9.18 -24.66
CA ASP A 173 -7.76 -10.51 -25.20
C ASP A 173 -7.31 -11.62 -24.25
N VAL A 174 -6.12 -11.46 -23.63
CA VAL A 174 -5.51 -12.51 -22.79
C VAL A 174 -5.60 -12.20 -21.29
N GLY A 175 -5.87 -10.96 -20.91
CA GLY A 175 -6.00 -10.54 -19.51
C GLY A 175 -7.43 -10.65 -19.00
N THR A 176 -7.62 -11.26 -17.82
CA THR A 176 -8.91 -11.32 -17.13
C THR A 176 -8.81 -10.73 -15.72
N VAL A 177 -9.52 -9.63 -15.48
CA VAL A 177 -9.67 -9.06 -14.13
C VAL A 177 -10.87 -9.71 -13.45
N TYR A 178 -10.62 -10.58 -12.46
CA TYR A 178 -11.68 -11.07 -11.57
C TYR A 178 -12.01 -9.98 -10.55
N VAL A 179 -13.21 -9.44 -10.69
CA VAL A 179 -13.77 -8.43 -9.80
C VAL A 179 -14.43 -9.13 -8.62
N VAL A 180 -13.88 -8.96 -7.42
CA VAL A 180 -14.44 -9.53 -6.20
C VAL A 180 -15.39 -8.51 -5.58
N ASN A 181 -16.69 -8.81 -5.63
CA ASN A 181 -17.72 -7.96 -5.05
C ASN A 181 -17.69 -8.06 -3.52
N ALA A 182 -17.19 -7.02 -2.86
CA ALA A 182 -17.06 -6.99 -1.41
C ALA A 182 -18.41 -6.81 -0.70
N SER A 183 -19.49 -6.49 -1.43
CA SER A 183 -20.84 -6.38 -0.85
C SER A 183 -21.67 -7.67 -0.95
N ASP A 184 -21.15 -8.71 -1.61
CA ASP A 184 -21.82 -10.02 -1.64
C ASP A 184 -21.68 -10.68 -0.26
N SER A 185 -22.79 -10.95 0.43
CA SER A 185 -22.76 -11.54 1.77
C SER A 185 -22.08 -12.91 1.85
N ARG A 186 -21.81 -13.57 0.72
CA ARG A 186 -21.04 -14.81 0.63
C ARG A 186 -19.53 -14.57 0.60
N ALA A 187 -19.08 -13.34 0.39
CA ALA A 187 -17.67 -13.00 0.22
C ALA A 187 -16.90 -12.94 1.55
N VAL A 188 -17.55 -12.73 2.71
CA VAL A 188 -16.99 -12.65 4.09
C VAL A 188 -15.46 -12.82 4.17
N ALA A 189 -14.97 -14.05 4.43
CA ALA A 189 -13.55 -14.38 4.50
C ALA A 189 -12.93 -14.73 3.12
N ASN A 190 -13.76 -14.95 2.10
CA ASN A 190 -13.38 -15.14 0.70
C ASN A 190 -13.42 -13.79 -0.07
N SER A 191 -12.74 -12.79 0.47
CA SER A 191 -12.76 -11.41 -0.03
C SER A 191 -11.35 -10.84 -0.13
N LEU A 192 -11.20 -9.82 -0.96
CA LEU A 192 -10.00 -8.97 -1.02
C LEU A 192 -10.06 -7.79 -0.04
N ALA A 193 -11.19 -7.62 0.63
CA ALA A 193 -11.44 -6.67 1.70
C ALA A 193 -12.42 -7.27 2.73
N PRO A 194 -11.97 -8.23 3.56
CA PRO A 194 -12.85 -8.89 4.52
C PRO A 194 -13.50 -7.93 5.53
N SER A 195 -12.85 -6.78 5.81
CA SER A 195 -13.41 -5.72 6.65
C SER A 195 -14.74 -5.15 6.15
N ASP A 196 -15.01 -5.20 4.84
CA ASP A 196 -16.21 -4.60 4.23
C ASP A 196 -17.51 -5.34 4.65
N LEU A 197 -17.39 -6.60 5.09
CA LEU A 197 -18.50 -7.44 5.55
C LEU A 197 -18.37 -7.87 7.01
N CYS A 198 -17.54 -7.18 7.79
CA CYS A 198 -17.29 -7.50 9.19
C CYS A 198 -18.04 -6.49 10.09
N PRO A 199 -19.23 -6.81 10.63
CA PRO A 199 -19.99 -5.89 11.48
C PRO A 199 -19.21 -5.30 12.67
N ASN A 200 -18.33 -6.09 13.27
CA ASN A 200 -17.51 -5.66 14.41
C ASN A 200 -16.29 -4.81 14.01
N TYR A 201 -15.94 -4.73 12.73
CA TYR A 201 -14.79 -3.92 12.28
C TYR A 201 -15.07 -2.43 12.49
N GLN A 202 -14.15 -1.73 13.14
CA GLN A 202 -14.25 -0.28 13.35
C GLN A 202 -12.94 0.42 13.03
N ASN A 203 -12.96 1.28 12.01
CA ASN A 203 -11.83 2.17 11.75
C ASN A 203 -11.97 3.43 12.59
N SER A 204 -11.18 3.52 13.66
CA SER A 204 -11.17 4.68 14.57
C SER A 204 -10.42 5.90 14.02
N GLY A 205 -9.71 5.76 12.89
CA GLY A 205 -8.81 6.80 12.38
C GLY A 205 -7.66 7.15 13.35
N GLY A 206 -7.34 6.24 14.29
CA GLY A 206 -6.35 6.45 15.34
C GLY A 206 -6.92 7.01 16.65
N GLY A 207 -8.21 7.33 16.70
CA GLY A 207 -8.95 7.65 17.92
C GLY A 207 -8.29 8.72 18.80
N GLU A 208 -8.21 8.42 20.11
CA GLU A 208 -7.63 9.32 21.10
C GLU A 208 -6.15 9.65 20.80
N HIS A 209 -5.37 8.67 20.33
CA HIS A 209 -3.95 8.88 19.98
C HIS A 209 -3.77 9.90 18.86
N ALA A 210 -4.59 9.82 17.81
CA ALA A 210 -4.56 10.80 16.72
C ALA A 210 -4.96 12.20 17.21
N THR A 211 -5.91 12.28 18.13
CA THR A 211 -6.39 13.55 18.71
C THR A 211 -5.31 14.20 19.58
N ILE A 212 -4.67 13.43 20.46
CA ILE A 212 -3.58 13.92 21.32
C ILE A 212 -2.41 14.41 20.47
N TRP A 213 -2.02 13.63 19.45
CA TRP A 213 -0.91 14.03 18.58
C TRP A 213 -1.25 15.30 17.79
N ALA A 214 -2.42 15.38 17.16
CA ALA A 214 -2.85 16.58 16.45
C ALA A 214 -2.85 17.83 17.34
N ASN A 215 -3.31 17.72 18.58
CA ASN A 215 -3.28 18.82 19.56
C ASN A 215 -1.86 19.19 20.01
N THR A 216 -0.87 18.30 19.79
CA THR A 216 0.53 18.52 20.14
C THR A 216 1.28 19.26 19.04
N TYR A 217 1.25 18.76 17.80
CA TYR A 217 2.11 19.28 16.73
C TYR A 217 1.47 20.38 15.89
N LEU A 218 0.13 20.37 15.74
CA LEU A 218 -0.54 21.21 14.75
C LEU A 218 -0.72 22.68 15.18
N PRO A 219 -1.01 23.03 16.45
CA PRO A 219 -1.15 24.43 16.86
C PRO A 219 0.12 25.28 16.60
N PRO A 220 1.34 24.82 16.93
CA PRO A 220 2.56 25.55 16.58
C PRO A 220 2.75 25.77 15.07
N VAL A 221 2.30 24.82 14.23
CA VAL A 221 2.35 24.97 12.76
C VAL A 221 1.38 26.06 12.30
N VAL A 222 0.16 26.09 12.87
CA VAL A 222 -0.82 27.14 12.60
C VAL A 222 -0.24 28.51 12.97
N ASP A 223 0.30 28.65 14.19
CA ASP A 223 0.89 29.90 14.68
C ASP A 223 2.01 30.39 13.75
N ARG A 224 2.87 29.48 13.26
CA ARG A 224 3.92 29.82 12.30
C ARG A 224 3.32 30.31 10.97
N ILE A 225 2.41 29.54 10.37
CA ILE A 225 1.81 29.90 9.07
C ILE A 225 1.08 31.24 9.15
N ASP A 226 0.28 31.43 10.19
CA ASP A 226 -0.48 32.67 10.39
C ASP A 226 0.43 33.86 10.67
N SER A 227 1.57 33.68 11.34
CA SER A 227 2.55 34.76 11.53
C SER A 227 3.13 35.32 10.23
N LEU A 228 3.03 34.55 9.13
CA LEU A 228 3.46 34.95 7.79
C LEU A 228 2.35 35.64 7.00
N LEU A 229 1.15 35.77 7.57
CA LEU A 229 -0.03 36.32 6.94
C LEU A 229 -0.54 37.54 7.72
N HIS A 230 -1.02 38.54 6.99
CA HIS A 230 -1.70 39.70 7.57
C HIS A 230 -3.03 39.88 6.86
N GLY A 231 -4.14 39.67 7.58
CA GLY A 231 -5.50 39.75 7.02
C GLY A 231 -6.12 38.42 6.62
N LEU A 232 -5.46 37.29 6.90
CA LEU A 232 -5.96 35.92 6.75
C LEU A 232 -5.44 35.09 7.92
N GLU A 233 -6.32 34.32 8.57
CA GLU A 233 -5.99 33.45 9.70
C GLU A 233 -6.54 32.06 9.43
N PHE A 234 -5.74 31.02 9.67
CA PHE A 234 -6.13 29.62 9.55
C PHE A 234 -6.37 29.00 10.93
N ASN A 235 -7.13 27.92 10.97
CA ASN A 235 -7.24 27.08 12.17
C ASN A 235 -6.61 25.70 11.92
N THR A 236 -6.62 24.86 12.95
CA THR A 236 -6.08 23.49 12.87
C THR A 236 -6.75 22.66 11.77
N SER A 237 -8.08 22.76 11.60
CA SER A 237 -8.78 22.06 10.52
C SER A 237 -8.29 22.51 9.14
N ASP A 238 -8.10 23.81 8.94
CA ASP A 238 -7.57 24.34 7.67
C ASP A 238 -6.14 23.82 7.40
N VAL A 239 -5.23 23.96 8.37
CA VAL A 239 -3.81 23.61 8.17
C VAL A 239 -3.59 22.10 8.07
N SER A 240 -4.45 21.28 8.68
CA SER A 240 -4.33 19.82 8.68
C SER A 240 -4.35 19.19 7.28
N ILE A 241 -4.93 19.88 6.29
CA ILE A 241 -5.11 19.36 4.94
C ILE A 241 -3.94 19.68 4.00
N PHE A 242 -3.11 20.67 4.34
CA PHE A 242 -2.08 21.19 3.43
C PHE A 242 -1.05 20.12 2.98
N PRO A 243 -0.57 19.21 3.85
CA PRO A 243 0.36 18.17 3.41
C PRO A 243 -0.28 17.17 2.43
N TYR A 244 -1.57 16.88 2.57
CA TYR A 244 -2.23 16.00 1.60
C TYR A 244 -2.63 16.74 0.32
N LEU A 245 -2.94 18.05 0.36
CA LEU A 245 -3.05 18.90 -0.83
C LEU A 245 -1.76 18.86 -1.67
N CYS A 246 -0.59 18.94 -1.02
CA CYS A 246 0.70 18.75 -1.67
C CYS A 246 0.75 17.43 -2.46
N GLY A 247 0.42 16.31 -1.82
CA GLY A 247 0.43 15.00 -2.45
C GLY A 247 -0.54 14.90 -3.62
N PHE A 248 -1.80 15.22 -3.37
CA PHE A 248 -2.87 15.06 -4.36
C PHE A 248 -2.70 16.00 -5.56
N GLU A 249 -2.44 17.28 -5.36
CA GLU A 249 -2.27 18.21 -6.48
C GLU A 249 -1.03 17.83 -7.31
N THR A 250 0.04 17.36 -6.66
CA THR A 250 1.24 16.92 -7.38
C THR A 250 0.97 15.76 -8.31
N GLN A 251 0.30 14.71 -7.84
CA GLN A 251 0.01 13.53 -8.68
C GLN A 251 -1.04 13.79 -9.76
N ILE A 252 -1.97 14.74 -9.53
CA ILE A 252 -2.99 15.07 -10.55
C ILE A 252 -2.37 15.91 -11.67
N LEU A 253 -1.50 16.87 -11.32
CA LEU A 253 -0.88 17.77 -12.29
C LEU A 253 0.39 17.18 -12.93
N GLY A 254 1.00 16.15 -12.34
CA GLY A 254 2.30 15.61 -12.77
C GLY A 254 3.47 16.57 -12.52
N ARG A 255 3.30 17.55 -11.63
CA ARG A 255 4.32 18.54 -11.22
C ARG A 255 4.10 18.93 -9.76
N ARG A 256 5.16 19.24 -9.04
CA ARG A 256 5.12 19.59 -7.61
C ARG A 256 4.11 20.72 -7.33
N SER A 257 3.25 20.49 -6.36
CA SER A 257 2.29 21.48 -5.86
C SER A 257 2.98 22.54 -4.99
N PRO A 258 2.58 23.82 -5.06
CA PRO A 258 3.07 24.84 -4.14
C PRO A 258 2.76 24.54 -2.67
N TRP A 259 1.74 23.74 -2.37
CA TRP A 259 1.43 23.31 -1.00
C TRP A 259 2.58 22.51 -0.36
N CYS A 260 3.44 21.90 -1.17
CA CYS A 260 4.58 21.11 -0.67
C CYS A 260 5.64 21.94 0.02
N ASP A 261 5.64 23.26 -0.19
CA ASP A 261 6.66 24.18 0.32
C ASP A 261 6.09 25.07 1.45
N VAL A 262 4.84 24.83 1.89
CA VAL A 262 4.19 25.56 3.00
C VAL A 262 4.67 25.08 4.37
N PHE A 263 4.98 23.77 4.48
CA PHE A 263 5.45 23.13 5.70
C PHE A 263 6.98 23.04 5.67
N THR A 264 7.60 23.18 6.84
CA THR A 264 9.02 22.86 7.03
C THR A 264 9.24 21.34 7.03
N GLU A 265 10.49 20.90 6.86
CA GLU A 265 10.82 19.46 6.88
C GLU A 265 10.39 18.77 8.18
N GLU A 266 10.61 19.43 9.32
CA GLU A 266 10.24 18.90 10.64
C GLU A 266 8.70 18.76 10.78
N GLU A 267 7.94 19.74 10.31
CA GLU A 267 6.48 19.69 10.35
C GLU A 267 5.90 18.61 9.43
N ILE A 268 6.55 18.36 8.28
CA ILE A 268 6.20 17.21 7.42
C ILE A 268 6.48 15.89 8.15
N LEU A 269 7.57 15.77 8.90
CA LEU A 269 7.85 14.57 9.70
C LEU A 269 6.83 14.40 10.85
N PHE A 270 6.30 15.50 11.41
CA PHE A 270 5.19 15.42 12.37
C PHE A 270 3.89 14.93 11.72
N TYR A 271 3.62 15.39 10.49
CA TYR A 271 2.50 14.89 9.69
C TYR A 271 2.69 13.41 9.32
N GLU A 272 3.89 12.97 8.96
CA GLU A 272 4.21 11.56 8.73
C GLU A 272 3.82 10.72 9.94
N TYR A 273 4.25 11.15 11.13
CA TYR A 273 3.93 10.46 12.37
C TYR A 273 2.43 10.46 12.69
N ALA A 274 1.70 11.51 12.29
CA ALA A 274 0.24 11.53 12.38
C ALA A 274 -0.40 10.46 11.49
N GLN A 275 0.14 10.22 10.28
CA GLN A 275 -0.30 9.12 9.44
C GLN A 275 0.06 7.76 10.04
N ASP A 276 1.24 7.62 10.64
CA ASP A 276 1.63 6.39 11.32
C ASP A 276 0.67 6.04 12.47
N ILE A 277 0.30 7.03 13.31
CA ILE A 277 -0.71 6.87 14.37
C ILE A 277 -2.07 6.49 13.80
N ARG A 278 -2.53 7.19 12.75
CA ARG A 278 -3.81 6.91 12.07
C ARG A 278 -3.90 5.45 11.64
N TYR A 279 -2.84 4.93 11.02
CA TYR A 279 -2.83 3.55 10.53
C TYR A 279 -2.56 2.52 11.62
N TRP A 280 -1.67 2.81 12.58
CA TRP A 280 -1.37 1.90 13.69
C TRP A 280 -2.59 1.63 14.57
N TYR A 281 -3.28 2.69 15.01
CA TYR A 281 -4.42 2.60 15.93
C TYR A 281 -5.80 2.62 15.22
N GLY A 282 -5.84 2.87 13.91
CA GLY A 282 -7.07 2.85 13.13
C GLY A 282 -7.40 1.48 12.54
N THR A 283 -6.42 0.83 11.90
CA THR A 283 -6.63 -0.47 11.21
C THR A 283 -5.45 -1.43 11.32
N GLY A 284 -4.48 -1.11 12.18
CA GLY A 284 -3.18 -1.79 12.29
C GLY A 284 -2.95 -2.46 13.63
N LEU A 285 -1.67 -2.71 13.95
CA LEU A 285 -1.25 -3.51 15.11
C LEU A 285 -1.67 -2.96 16.47
N GLY A 286 -1.96 -1.66 16.58
CA GLY A 286 -2.47 -1.01 17.78
C GLY A 286 -3.94 -1.29 18.09
N THR A 287 -4.62 -2.12 17.28
CA THR A 287 -6.02 -2.49 17.51
C THR A 287 -6.20 -3.95 17.94
N GLU A 288 -7.40 -4.30 18.39
CA GLU A 288 -7.74 -5.66 18.81
C GLU A 288 -8.15 -6.54 17.63
N LEU A 289 -9.15 -6.11 16.83
CA LEU A 289 -9.75 -6.88 15.75
C LEU A 289 -9.19 -6.52 14.37
N GLU A 290 -9.06 -5.23 14.07
CA GLU A 290 -8.78 -4.69 12.72
C GLU A 290 -7.46 -5.22 12.15
N LYS A 291 -6.43 -5.40 12.99
CA LYS A 291 -5.14 -6.02 12.59
C LYS A 291 -5.26 -7.41 11.97
N ASN A 292 -6.38 -8.09 12.19
CA ASN A 292 -6.62 -9.46 11.76
C ASN A 292 -7.45 -9.56 10.48
N MET A 293 -7.96 -8.45 9.94
CA MET A 293 -8.92 -8.46 8.82
C MET A 293 -8.39 -9.16 7.57
N MET A 294 -7.10 -9.06 7.29
CA MET A 294 -6.49 -9.70 6.12
C MET A 294 -5.92 -11.11 6.39
N LEU A 295 -6.11 -11.69 7.59
CA LEU A 295 -5.63 -13.04 7.89
C LEU A 295 -6.24 -14.14 7.01
N PRO A 296 -7.54 -14.15 6.66
CA PRO A 296 -8.09 -15.15 5.74
C PRO A 296 -7.43 -15.12 4.35
N PHE A 297 -7.22 -13.91 3.81
CA PHE A 297 -6.50 -13.69 2.57
C PHE A 297 -5.05 -14.17 2.68
N LEU A 298 -4.33 -13.76 3.73
CA LEU A 298 -2.93 -14.12 3.94
C LEU A 298 -2.75 -15.64 4.10
N THR A 299 -3.67 -16.30 4.82
CA THR A 299 -3.67 -17.76 4.99
C THR A 299 -3.77 -18.45 3.63
N SER A 300 -4.71 -18.01 2.79
CA SER A 300 -4.92 -18.55 1.44
C SER A 300 -3.72 -18.29 0.52
N LEU A 301 -3.14 -17.09 0.60
CA LEU A 301 -1.95 -16.73 -0.16
C LEU A 301 -0.72 -17.57 0.22
N VAL A 302 -0.49 -17.80 1.52
CA VAL A 302 0.61 -18.64 1.98
C VAL A 302 0.40 -20.10 1.57
N GLN A 303 -0.82 -20.62 1.65
CA GLN A 303 -1.13 -21.94 1.13
C GLN A 303 -0.80 -22.03 -0.38
N ARG A 304 -1.14 -20.98 -1.14
CA ARG A 304 -0.79 -20.91 -2.56
C ARG A 304 0.72 -20.95 -2.82
N PHE A 305 1.55 -20.35 -1.96
CA PHE A 305 3.01 -20.49 -2.06
C PHE A 305 3.52 -21.88 -1.66
N VAL A 306 2.88 -22.51 -0.67
CA VAL A 306 3.20 -23.88 -0.23
C VAL A 306 2.90 -24.89 -1.33
N ASP A 307 1.79 -24.70 -2.05
CA ASP A 307 1.39 -25.55 -3.17
C ASP A 307 2.34 -25.38 -4.39
N GLY A 308 2.98 -24.22 -4.51
CA GLY A 308 4.02 -23.93 -5.51
C GLY A 308 3.48 -23.56 -6.90
N PRO A 309 4.32 -22.99 -7.79
CA PRO A 309 3.86 -22.29 -9.00
C PRO A 309 3.12 -23.18 -10.00
N ASN A 310 3.27 -24.50 -9.93
CA ASN A 310 2.62 -25.46 -10.83
C ASN A 310 1.31 -26.08 -10.31
N ALA A 311 0.86 -25.72 -9.11
CA ALA A 311 -0.38 -26.25 -8.55
C ALA A 311 -1.61 -25.91 -9.40
N THR A 312 -2.55 -26.84 -9.47
CA THR A 312 -3.84 -26.69 -10.16
C THR A 312 -4.99 -26.95 -9.21
N TYR A 313 -6.06 -26.16 -9.32
CA TYR A 313 -7.24 -26.22 -8.47
C TYR A 313 -8.47 -26.60 -9.29
N SER A 314 -9.38 -27.39 -8.73
CA SER A 314 -10.67 -27.65 -9.39
C SER A 314 -11.51 -26.39 -9.39
N ARG A 315 -12.12 -26.05 -10.52
CA ARG A 315 -13.17 -25.02 -10.56
C ARG A 315 -14.44 -25.53 -9.88
N ALA A 316 -15.30 -24.61 -9.50
CA ALA A 316 -16.62 -24.84 -8.90
C ALA A 316 -17.45 -25.94 -9.57
N ASN A 317 -17.39 -26.04 -10.90
CA ASN A 317 -18.14 -27.03 -11.69
C ASN A 317 -17.46 -28.41 -11.79
N ASN A 318 -16.30 -28.61 -11.13
CA ASN A 318 -15.48 -29.84 -11.12
C ASN A 318 -15.09 -30.41 -12.49
N SER A 319 -15.42 -29.75 -13.60
CA SER A 319 -15.16 -30.23 -14.97
C SER A 319 -13.89 -29.65 -15.57
N THR A 320 -13.34 -28.58 -14.97
CA THR A 320 -12.15 -27.88 -15.45
C THR A 320 -11.18 -27.57 -14.32
N ARG A 321 -9.87 -27.58 -14.63
CA ARG A 321 -8.81 -27.19 -13.70
C ARG A 321 -8.39 -25.75 -13.98
N PHE A 322 -8.12 -25.00 -12.93
CA PHE A 322 -7.52 -23.67 -12.97
C PHE A 322 -6.08 -23.74 -12.48
N LYS A 323 -5.15 -23.21 -13.27
CA LYS A 323 -3.75 -23.01 -12.89
C LYS A 323 -3.53 -21.50 -12.72
N PRO A 324 -3.42 -20.98 -11.49
CA PRO A 324 -3.07 -19.57 -11.28
C PRO A 324 -1.70 -19.26 -11.88
N ASN A 325 -1.52 -18.07 -12.45
CA ASN A 325 -0.21 -17.65 -12.97
C ASN A 325 0.82 -17.63 -11.82
N PRO A 326 2.11 -17.80 -12.13
CA PRO A 326 3.18 -17.68 -11.13
C PRO A 326 3.25 -16.29 -10.47
N LEU A 327 2.83 -15.24 -11.19
CA LEU A 327 2.57 -13.91 -10.63
C LEU A 327 1.09 -13.79 -10.23
N ILE A 328 0.84 -13.55 -8.94
CA ILE A 328 -0.47 -13.30 -8.36
C ILE A 328 -0.63 -11.79 -8.14
N ALA A 329 -1.44 -11.15 -8.98
CA ALA A 329 -1.65 -9.70 -8.97
C ALA A 329 -2.98 -9.35 -8.28
N VAL A 330 -2.93 -8.72 -7.11
CA VAL A 330 -4.12 -8.33 -6.32
C VAL A 330 -4.15 -6.83 -6.09
N LEU A 331 -5.29 -6.21 -6.41
CA LEU A 331 -5.52 -4.78 -6.23
C LEU A 331 -6.62 -4.55 -5.18
N SER A 332 -6.36 -3.65 -4.22
CA SER A 332 -7.30 -3.30 -3.14
C SER A 332 -7.19 -1.82 -2.73
N ASN A 333 -7.68 -1.45 -1.54
CA ASN A 333 -7.57 -0.10 -0.97
C ASN A 333 -6.50 -0.03 0.13
N ASP A 334 -6.16 1.18 0.56
CA ASP A 334 -5.22 1.48 1.66
C ASP A 334 -5.56 0.72 2.94
N GLY A 335 -6.84 0.72 3.34
CA GLY A 335 -7.29 -0.01 4.53
C GLY A 335 -6.83 -1.47 4.53
N GLN A 336 -6.95 -2.18 3.40
CA GLN A 336 -6.52 -3.56 3.27
C GLN A 336 -5.00 -3.72 3.18
N ILE A 337 -4.29 -2.75 2.59
CA ILE A 337 -2.83 -2.75 2.59
C ILE A 337 -2.31 -2.64 4.03
N ASN A 338 -2.85 -1.72 4.84
CA ASN A 338 -2.45 -1.59 6.23
C ASN A 338 -2.86 -2.78 7.11
N GLN A 339 -4.06 -3.32 6.92
CA GLN A 339 -4.49 -4.56 7.60
C GLN A 339 -3.58 -5.75 7.24
N LEU A 340 -3.15 -5.84 5.98
CA LEU A 340 -2.19 -6.87 5.56
C LEU A 340 -0.80 -6.62 6.16
N ALA A 341 -0.33 -5.37 6.20
CA ALA A 341 0.91 -4.99 6.87
C ALA A 341 0.94 -5.39 8.35
N ALA A 342 -0.20 -5.30 9.04
CA ALA A 342 -0.35 -5.78 10.41
C ALA A 342 -0.30 -7.32 10.53
N ALA A 343 -0.84 -8.03 9.53
CA ALA A 343 -0.94 -9.48 9.55
C ALA A 343 0.36 -10.23 9.19
N ILE A 344 1.20 -9.66 8.31
CA ILE A 344 2.39 -10.33 7.72
C ILE A 344 3.57 -10.54 8.68
N GLY A 345 3.54 -9.93 9.86
CA GLY A 345 4.53 -10.20 10.93
C GLY A 345 5.86 -9.46 10.81
N VAL A 346 6.03 -8.56 9.83
CA VAL A 346 7.27 -7.74 9.71
C VAL A 346 7.35 -6.63 10.75
N PHE A 347 6.23 -6.28 11.38
CA PHE A 347 6.13 -5.22 12.39
C PHE A 347 5.81 -5.77 13.80
N ASP A 348 5.82 -7.08 14.02
CA ASP A 348 5.45 -7.69 15.31
C ASP A 348 6.38 -7.30 16.49
N GLY A 349 7.56 -6.74 16.20
CA GLY A 349 8.51 -6.23 17.19
C GLY A 349 8.45 -4.71 17.40
N GLN A 350 7.58 -4.00 16.68
CA GLN A 350 7.41 -2.55 16.82
C GLN A 350 6.66 -2.23 18.13
N PRO A 351 7.23 -1.43 19.03
CA PRO A 351 6.48 -0.92 20.18
C PRO A 351 5.34 0.00 19.74
N ASP A 352 4.32 0.12 20.59
CA ASP A 352 3.24 1.08 20.40
C ASP A 352 3.75 2.50 20.17
N LEU A 353 3.05 3.23 19.31
CA LEU A 353 3.41 4.59 18.92
C LEU A 353 2.90 5.60 19.97
N PRO A 354 3.78 6.25 20.77
CA PRO A 354 3.34 7.27 21.72
C PRO A 354 2.64 8.43 21.01
N ALA A 355 1.54 8.92 21.59
CA ALA A 355 0.77 10.02 21.01
C ALA A 355 1.31 11.42 21.35
N THR A 356 2.34 11.53 22.18
CA THR A 356 2.88 12.79 22.71
C THR A 356 4.24 13.18 22.13
N ASN A 357 4.91 12.27 21.42
CA ASN A 357 6.21 12.53 20.82
C ASN A 357 6.46 11.57 19.64
N VAL A 358 7.32 11.97 18.70
CA VAL A 358 7.74 11.09 17.61
C VAL A 358 8.62 9.97 18.16
N LEU A 359 8.27 8.72 17.87
CA LEU A 359 9.16 7.58 18.08
C LEU A 359 10.18 7.51 16.91
N GLN A 360 11.41 7.92 17.18
CA GLN A 360 12.43 8.10 16.13
C GLN A 360 12.84 6.78 15.45
N ASN A 361 13.12 5.75 16.24
CA ASN A 361 13.61 4.44 15.75
C ASN A 361 12.47 3.46 15.38
N ARG A 362 11.29 3.97 15.02
CA ARG A 362 10.17 3.13 14.58
C ARG A 362 10.45 2.53 13.21
N THR A 363 10.14 1.24 13.08
CA THR A 363 10.17 0.50 11.81
C THR A 363 8.85 0.63 11.06
N PHE A 364 7.73 0.81 11.76
CA PHE A 364 6.43 1.06 11.13
C PHE A 364 6.36 2.52 10.66
N ARG A 365 6.33 2.72 9.35
CA ARG A 365 6.12 4.02 8.68
C ARG A 365 5.15 3.80 7.51
N ALA A 366 3.95 4.34 7.60
CA ALA A 366 2.90 4.17 6.60
C ALA A 366 3.35 4.66 5.21
N SER A 367 4.14 5.74 5.15
CA SER A 367 4.74 6.25 3.91
C SER A 367 5.60 5.22 3.17
N ASN A 368 6.12 4.19 3.85
CA ASN A 368 6.96 3.17 3.22
C ASN A 368 6.16 2.07 2.51
N PHE A 369 4.83 2.02 2.64
CA PHE A 369 4.07 0.90 2.07
C PHE A 369 2.63 1.22 1.67
N ASP A 370 2.00 2.25 2.23
CA ASP A 370 0.58 2.57 2.01
C ASP A 370 0.35 3.85 1.18
N THR A 371 1.37 4.31 0.45
CA THR A 371 1.27 5.40 -0.54
C THR A 371 0.15 5.14 -1.54
N MET A 372 -0.17 6.10 -2.41
CA MET A 372 -0.86 5.75 -3.65
C MET A 372 -0.04 4.67 -4.39
N ARG A 373 -0.69 3.64 -4.95
CA ARG A 373 -0.04 2.42 -5.49
C ARG A 373 0.86 1.67 -4.46
N GLY A 374 0.71 1.94 -3.17
CA GLY A 374 1.43 1.24 -2.10
C GLY A 374 1.32 -0.27 -2.23
N THR A 375 2.44 -0.98 -2.14
CA THR A 375 2.54 -2.39 -2.54
C THR A 375 3.23 -3.23 -1.48
N ILE A 376 2.56 -4.31 -1.07
CA ILE A 376 3.15 -5.42 -0.30
C ILE A 376 3.43 -6.56 -1.27
N GLY A 377 4.71 -6.85 -1.49
CA GLY A 377 5.19 -7.92 -2.34
C GLY A 377 5.63 -9.15 -1.54
N PHE A 378 5.43 -10.33 -2.13
CA PHE A 378 5.88 -11.62 -1.62
C PHE A 378 6.60 -12.36 -2.74
N GLU A 379 7.82 -12.84 -2.45
CA GLU A 379 8.58 -13.68 -3.37
C GLU A 379 8.83 -15.05 -2.73
N ARG A 380 8.61 -16.11 -3.52
CA ARG A 380 9.04 -17.46 -3.17
C ARG A 380 10.42 -17.70 -3.78
N LEU A 381 11.43 -17.75 -2.91
CA LEU A 381 12.80 -18.07 -3.28
C LEU A 381 13.00 -19.58 -3.22
N SER A 382 13.62 -20.12 -4.27
CA SER A 382 13.91 -21.55 -4.42
C SER A 382 15.40 -21.75 -4.68
N ARG A 383 16.02 -22.71 -3.98
CA ARG A 383 17.41 -23.18 -4.22
C ARG A 383 17.37 -24.61 -4.76
N GLY A 384 18.18 -24.92 -5.78
CA GLY A 384 18.03 -26.12 -6.62
C GLY A 384 18.15 -27.51 -5.96
N LEU A 385 17.39 -28.46 -6.55
CA LEU A 385 17.56 -29.91 -6.76
C LEU A 385 17.49 -30.98 -5.64
N SER A 386 17.10 -30.70 -4.40
CA SER A 386 16.75 -31.79 -3.45
C SER A 386 15.58 -31.44 -2.55
N SER A 387 14.40 -31.92 -2.98
CA SER A 387 13.08 -31.82 -2.33
C SER A 387 12.55 -30.38 -2.13
N ALA A 388 11.46 -30.07 -2.84
CA ALA A 388 10.79 -28.77 -2.88
C ALA A 388 10.22 -28.26 -1.54
N LYS A 389 10.54 -28.90 -0.40
CA LYS A 389 10.03 -28.56 0.93
C LYS A 389 11.08 -27.94 1.85
N GLU A 390 12.37 -28.25 1.70
CA GLU A 390 13.43 -27.74 2.59
C GLU A 390 14.23 -26.57 1.97
N GLY A 391 14.14 -26.37 0.65
CA GLY A 391 14.86 -25.32 -0.08
C GLY A 391 14.03 -24.08 -0.46
N THR A 392 12.86 -23.87 0.15
CA THR A 392 11.96 -22.76 -0.21
C THR A 392 11.79 -21.74 0.91
N PHE A 393 11.85 -20.46 0.54
CA PHE A 393 11.78 -19.34 1.45
C PHE A 393 10.77 -18.31 0.94
N LEU A 394 10.14 -17.59 1.86
CA LEU A 394 9.31 -16.43 1.57
C LEU A 394 10.07 -15.16 1.93
N ARG A 395 10.12 -14.21 1.00
CA ARG A 395 10.63 -12.86 1.23
C ARG A 395 9.50 -11.85 1.07
N VAL A 396 9.38 -10.93 2.02
CA VAL A 396 8.39 -9.84 2.00
C VAL A 396 9.08 -8.55 1.58
N LYS A 397 8.41 -7.78 0.72
CA LYS A 397 8.83 -6.44 0.29
C LYS A 397 7.73 -5.42 0.53
N LEU A 398 8.10 -4.26 1.05
CA LEU A 398 7.21 -3.09 1.15
C LEU A 398 7.76 -2.00 0.24
N ASN A 399 6.99 -1.60 -0.78
CA ASN A 399 7.43 -0.67 -1.83
C ASN A 399 8.87 -0.97 -2.30
N ASP A 400 9.10 -2.20 -2.74
CA ASP A 400 10.37 -2.75 -3.23
C ASP A 400 11.48 -3.01 -2.18
N ALA A 401 11.42 -2.41 -0.99
CA ALA A 401 12.39 -2.67 0.07
C ALA A 401 12.08 -3.97 0.82
N VAL A 402 13.11 -4.75 1.19
CA VAL A 402 12.93 -6.02 1.90
C VAL A 402 12.66 -5.79 3.39
N TYR A 403 11.57 -6.37 3.89
CA TYR A 403 11.18 -6.33 5.30
C TYR A 403 11.19 -7.76 5.87
N PRO A 404 12.16 -8.11 6.73
CA PRO A 404 12.25 -9.42 7.35
C PRO A 404 11.08 -9.68 8.30
N VAL A 405 10.62 -10.93 8.33
CA VAL A 405 9.59 -11.36 9.28
C VAL A 405 10.23 -11.51 10.65
N VAL A 406 9.64 -10.90 11.67
CA VAL A 406 10.19 -10.92 13.04
C VAL A 406 10.26 -12.36 13.55
N GLY A 407 11.42 -12.78 14.01
CA GLY A 407 11.67 -14.15 14.47
C GLY A 407 11.75 -15.19 13.34
N CYS A 408 11.76 -14.79 12.06
CA CYS A 408 11.95 -15.70 10.93
C CYS A 408 12.70 -15.05 9.77
N ASP A 409 13.98 -14.74 9.99
CA ASP A 409 14.85 -14.06 9.02
C ASP A 409 16.18 -14.79 8.79
N GLN A 410 16.20 -16.10 9.09
CA GLN A 410 17.41 -16.94 9.02
C GLN A 410 17.67 -17.51 7.62
N GLY A 411 16.78 -17.27 6.65
CA GLY A 411 16.93 -17.70 5.27
C GLY A 411 17.83 -16.77 4.44
N PRO A 412 18.18 -17.17 3.19
CA PRO A 412 18.96 -16.34 2.28
C PRO A 412 18.37 -14.94 2.09
N GLY A 413 19.19 -13.89 2.16
CA GLY A 413 18.71 -12.51 2.03
C GLY A 413 17.72 -12.11 3.13
N ARG A 414 17.85 -12.69 4.33
CA ARG A 414 16.95 -12.50 5.47
C ARG A 414 15.50 -12.87 5.20
N SER A 415 15.29 -13.86 4.33
CA SER A 415 13.99 -14.48 4.07
C SER A 415 13.58 -15.45 5.20
N CYS A 416 12.31 -15.82 5.23
CA CYS A 416 11.75 -16.80 6.16
C CYS A 416 11.63 -18.16 5.47
N ALA A 417 11.99 -19.27 6.12
CA ALA A 417 11.67 -20.60 5.57
C ALA A 417 10.15 -20.71 5.37
N LEU A 418 9.70 -21.15 4.19
CA LEU A 418 8.28 -21.07 3.80
C LEU A 418 7.37 -21.83 4.78
N ARG A 419 7.85 -22.98 5.29
CA ARG A 419 7.16 -23.75 6.32
C ARG A 419 7.02 -22.96 7.63
N SER A 420 8.08 -22.32 8.09
CA SER A 420 8.07 -21.51 9.32
C SER A 420 7.15 -20.29 9.17
N TYR A 421 7.12 -19.66 7.98
CA TYR A 421 6.18 -18.57 7.72
C TYR A 421 4.72 -19.03 7.81
N ARG A 422 4.41 -20.19 7.21
CA ARG A 422 3.09 -20.81 7.34
C ARG A 422 2.71 -21.03 8.80
N GLU A 423 3.62 -21.57 9.62
CA GLU A 423 3.38 -21.79 11.05
C GLU A 423 3.17 -20.47 11.83
N ILE A 424 3.79 -19.35 11.41
CA ILE A 424 3.52 -18.01 11.97
C ILE A 424 2.09 -17.57 11.65
N VAL A 425 1.68 -17.66 10.39
CA VAL A 425 0.34 -17.25 9.95
C VAL A 425 -0.74 -18.13 10.59
N GLU A 426 -0.52 -19.45 10.66
CA GLU A 426 -1.44 -20.38 11.33
C GLU A 426 -1.60 -20.06 12.84
N ARG A 427 -0.53 -19.65 13.53
CA ARG A 427 -0.63 -19.21 14.93
C ARG A 427 -1.42 -17.92 15.08
N LYS A 428 -1.25 -16.95 14.18
CA LYS A 428 -2.06 -15.71 14.18
C LYS A 428 -3.54 -16.03 13.94
N SER A 429 -3.86 -16.88 12.96
CA SER A 429 -5.24 -17.32 12.71
C SER A 429 -5.83 -18.10 13.89
N ALA A 430 -5.05 -18.98 14.52
CA ALA A 430 -5.51 -19.70 15.72
C ALA A 430 -5.75 -18.77 16.92
N ALA A 431 -4.95 -17.72 17.08
CA ALA A 431 -5.12 -16.72 18.13
C ALA A 431 -6.37 -15.84 17.91
N LEU A 432 -6.73 -15.53 16.66
CA LEU A 432 -8.01 -14.88 16.33
C LEU A 432 -9.20 -15.79 16.63
N GLY A 433 -9.06 -17.08 16.37
CA GLY A 433 -10.16 -18.04 16.41
C GLY A 433 -11.00 -18.01 15.13
N ASP A 434 -12.31 -18.19 15.26
CA ASP A 434 -13.22 -18.17 14.12
C ASP A 434 -13.43 -16.73 13.61
N PHE A 435 -13.10 -16.49 12.34
CA PHE A 435 -13.14 -15.16 11.74
C PHE A 435 -14.56 -14.60 11.68
N GLU A 436 -15.57 -15.42 11.37
CA GLU A 436 -16.96 -14.97 11.27
C GLU A 436 -17.50 -14.60 12.65
N VAL A 437 -17.18 -15.41 13.67
CA VAL A 437 -17.51 -15.11 15.06
C VAL A 437 -16.83 -13.82 15.53
N ALA A 438 -15.54 -13.65 15.25
CA ALA A 438 -14.81 -12.41 15.58
C ALA A 438 -15.45 -11.18 14.92
N CYS A 439 -15.95 -11.35 13.68
CA CYS A 439 -16.69 -10.32 12.96
C CYS A 439 -18.13 -10.09 13.45
N GLY A 440 -18.64 -10.89 14.39
CA GLY A 440 -20.02 -10.76 14.87
C GLY A 440 -21.06 -11.34 13.91
N ILE A 441 -20.64 -12.21 12.99
CA ILE A 441 -21.52 -12.89 12.04
C ILE A 441 -22.00 -14.19 12.68
N GLY A 442 -23.23 -14.19 13.19
CA GLY A 442 -23.82 -15.35 13.84
C GLY A 442 -24.24 -16.45 12.85
N ASN A 443 -23.57 -17.60 12.92
CA ASN A 443 -24.00 -18.92 12.44
C ASN A 443 -24.78 -18.97 11.11
N SER A 444 -24.17 -18.50 10.02
CA SER A 444 -24.56 -18.88 8.66
C SER A 444 -23.48 -19.74 8.02
N SER A 445 -23.51 -21.05 8.32
CA SER A 445 -22.79 -22.12 7.61
C SER A 445 -21.28 -22.22 7.85
N VAL A 446 -20.93 -22.67 9.05
CA VAL A 446 -19.65 -23.25 9.50
C VAL A 446 -18.69 -23.70 8.38
N ALA A 447 -17.58 -22.98 8.24
CA ALA A 447 -16.31 -23.55 7.79
C ALA A 447 -15.17 -22.90 8.60
N PRO A 448 -14.45 -23.66 9.47
CA PRO A 448 -13.28 -23.14 10.15
C PRO A 448 -12.21 -22.70 9.14
N VAL A 449 -11.61 -21.54 9.36
CA VAL A 449 -10.39 -21.10 8.65
C VAL A 449 -9.32 -22.17 8.88
N GLY A 450 -8.90 -22.86 7.81
CA GLY A 450 -7.88 -23.92 7.87
C GLY A 450 -8.39 -25.37 7.92
N SER A 451 -9.69 -25.62 7.82
CA SER A 451 -10.20 -26.99 7.57
C SER A 451 -10.10 -27.34 6.08
N LYS A 452 -9.74 -28.60 5.76
CA LYS A 452 -9.56 -29.14 4.38
C LYS A 452 -10.80 -29.04 3.47
N ASN A 453 -11.89 -28.45 3.93
CA ASN A 453 -13.14 -28.26 3.21
C ASN A 453 -13.50 -26.78 3.17
N ILE A 454 -12.69 -25.97 2.50
CA ILE A 454 -13.19 -24.70 1.97
C ILE A 454 -14.22 -25.08 0.91
N ARG A 455 -15.51 -24.92 1.20
CA ARG A 455 -16.50 -24.80 0.12
C ARG A 455 -16.18 -23.50 -0.59
N VAL A 456 -15.42 -23.62 -1.67
CA VAL A 456 -15.28 -22.56 -2.67
C VAL A 456 -16.70 -22.19 -3.09
N PRO A 457 -17.17 -20.94 -2.87
CA PRO A 457 -18.43 -20.51 -3.44
C PRO A 457 -18.37 -20.75 -4.93
N THR A 458 -19.37 -21.44 -5.46
CA THR A 458 -19.52 -21.62 -6.89
C THR A 458 -19.87 -20.26 -7.49
N PHE A 459 -18.89 -19.63 -8.16
CA PHE A 459 -19.14 -18.49 -9.02
C PHE A 459 -19.65 -19.02 -10.37
N ASP A 460 -20.88 -18.66 -10.72
CA ASP A 460 -21.33 -18.55 -12.11
C ASP A 460 -20.83 -17.23 -12.70
#